data_AF-A0A7S1D8V6-F1
#
_entry.id   AF-A0A7S1D8V6-F1
#
_cell.length_a   1.000
_cell.length_b   1.000
_cell.length_c   1.000
_cell.angle_alpha   90.00
_cell.angle_beta   90.00
_cell.angle_gamma   90.00
#
_symmetry.space_group_name_H-M   'P 1'
#
loop_
_entity.id
_entity.type
_entity.pdbx_description
1 polymer ?
#
loop_
_entity_poly.entity_id
_entity_poly.type
_entity_poly.pdbx_seq_one_letter_code
_entity_poly.pdbx_strand_id
1 'polypeptide(L)'
;IMPTTKWNEVAKACSGDSRWEACSTLTVGERKQALAEYQTKRGNELRNQERQERMRAKDAFVELLGEIVPSLPGFNQISSRFSDVRDALSKHDRFYAMEDEESRESLFLEFCEELRKHEERRRRNRKRQAKEDFYSFLKGHEDNGSLTFASTWSSFFASLDDKAASDTRLQLSPHMSDSDRELYFSDYVIELQMAEDEKRRRIRDARRRAEKAQREKYRNDLRQLAIDGTIIPSSRWRNVEETVVTLSSYEPVKEQGREVPREMFEDFVEEWDSLYRRDRSFLSRLVYPPSNKALVITKDMPYESFTKALLDQAAYSADVYSDTRQILNHHDPVSSARIYFKELTDKAKESGETVSRRLSRRRSTVESSEDEGEIIEDGEIDEAGNLTNETRQQDTEAQEPKLEGQNQPG
;
A
#
# COMPACT_ATOMS: atom_id res chain seq x y z
N ILE A 1 3.90 59.04 -40.49
CA ILE A 1 3.83 59.54 -39.10
C ILE A 1 4.50 58.51 -38.20
N MET A 2 5.51 58.91 -37.43
CA MET A 2 6.18 58.01 -36.48
C MET A 2 5.33 57.83 -35.21
N PRO A 3 5.47 56.69 -34.49
CA PRO A 3 4.79 56.48 -33.21
C PRO A 3 5.02 57.59 -32.18
N THR A 4 6.12 58.34 -32.31
CA THR A 4 6.56 59.41 -31.39
C THR A 4 6.16 60.82 -31.83
N THR A 5 5.56 61.00 -33.02
CA THR A 5 5.20 62.32 -33.55
C THR A 5 4.06 62.96 -32.74
N LYS A 6 4.15 64.24 -32.36
CA LYS A 6 3.12 64.89 -31.52
C LYS A 6 1.88 65.29 -32.33
N TRP A 7 0.71 65.38 -31.69
CA TRP A 7 -0.57 65.73 -32.32
C TRP A 7 -0.50 66.97 -33.22
N ASN A 8 0.14 68.06 -32.76
CA ASN A 8 0.20 69.31 -33.53
C ASN A 8 1.00 69.15 -34.84
N GLU A 9 2.06 68.33 -34.81
CA GLU A 9 2.88 68.02 -35.99
C GLU A 9 2.10 67.11 -36.95
N VAL A 10 1.36 66.14 -36.42
CA VAL A 10 0.46 65.29 -37.21
C VAL A 10 -0.63 66.10 -37.88
N ALA A 11 -1.32 66.97 -37.13
CA ALA A 11 -2.39 67.82 -37.65
C ALA A 11 -1.87 68.73 -38.78
N LYS A 12 -0.68 69.30 -38.62
CA LYS A 12 -0.02 70.10 -39.67
C LYS A 12 0.38 69.26 -40.88
N ALA A 13 0.87 68.05 -40.67
CA ALA A 13 1.28 67.16 -41.76
C ALA A 13 0.09 66.61 -42.56
N CYS A 14 -1.06 66.40 -41.91
CA CYS A 14 -2.25 65.83 -42.53
C CYS A 14 -3.25 66.86 -43.05
N SER A 15 -3.14 68.15 -42.68
CA SER A 15 -4.13 69.18 -43.04
C SER A 15 -4.30 69.40 -44.55
N GLY A 16 -3.32 69.01 -45.36
CA GLY A 16 -3.40 69.07 -46.83
C GLY A 16 -3.95 67.81 -47.50
N ASP A 17 -4.25 66.75 -46.74
CA ASP A 17 -4.75 65.48 -47.27
C ASP A 17 -6.28 65.50 -47.35
N SER A 18 -6.84 65.19 -48.52
CA SER A 18 -8.30 65.07 -48.71
C SER A 18 -9.00 64.16 -47.68
N ARG A 19 -8.30 63.14 -47.15
CA ARG A 19 -8.82 62.22 -46.12
C ARG A 19 -8.91 62.87 -44.75
N TRP A 20 -8.16 63.94 -44.48
CA TRP A 20 -8.25 64.72 -43.25
C TRP A 20 -9.59 65.46 -43.14
N GLU A 21 -10.04 66.03 -44.27
CA GLU A 21 -11.37 66.64 -44.39
C GLU A 21 -12.48 65.60 -44.33
N ALA A 22 -12.27 64.38 -44.83
CA ALA A 22 -13.23 63.29 -44.66
C ALA A 22 -13.42 62.88 -43.19
N CYS A 23 -12.38 63.03 -42.37
CA CYS A 23 -12.43 62.86 -40.92
C CYS A 23 -12.95 64.11 -40.18
N SER A 24 -13.40 65.16 -40.89
CA SER A 24 -13.88 66.42 -40.30
C SER A 24 -15.08 66.24 -39.37
N THR A 25 -15.87 65.19 -39.60
CA THR A 25 -17.04 64.79 -38.81
C THR A 25 -16.68 64.24 -37.42
N LEU A 26 -15.44 63.78 -37.21
CA LEU A 26 -14.92 63.35 -35.92
C LEU A 26 -14.49 64.55 -35.08
N THR A 27 -14.78 64.50 -33.78
CA THR A 27 -14.31 65.47 -32.81
C THR A 27 -12.78 65.44 -32.69
N VAL A 28 -12.19 66.55 -32.24
CA VAL A 28 -10.73 66.61 -31.98
C VAL A 28 -10.28 65.53 -30.99
N GLY A 29 -11.15 65.15 -30.04
CA GLY A 29 -10.91 64.07 -29.09
C GLY A 29 -10.79 62.70 -29.76
N GLU A 30 -11.75 62.35 -30.63
CA GLU A 30 -11.74 61.08 -31.37
C GLU A 30 -10.55 60.97 -32.32
N ARG A 31 -10.15 62.07 -32.98
CA ARG A 31 -8.95 62.06 -33.83
C ARG A 31 -7.65 61.90 -33.03
N LYS A 32 -7.57 62.51 -31.83
CA LYS A 32 -6.44 62.28 -30.90
C LYS A 32 -6.41 60.83 -30.41
N GLN A 33 -7.57 60.24 -30.13
CA GLN A 33 -7.69 58.84 -29.75
C GLN A 33 -7.25 57.90 -30.88
N ALA A 34 -7.72 58.12 -32.11
CA ALA A 34 -7.30 57.36 -33.28
C ALA A 34 -5.79 57.47 -33.55
N LEU A 35 -5.20 58.66 -33.33
CA LEU A 35 -3.75 58.82 -33.40
C LEU A 35 -3.04 58.02 -32.30
N ALA A 36 -3.51 58.05 -31.05
CA ALA A 36 -2.92 57.28 -29.96
C ALA A 36 -2.97 55.77 -30.24
N GLU A 37 -4.09 55.25 -30.74
CA GLU A 37 -4.24 53.85 -31.14
C GLU A 37 -3.27 53.47 -32.28
N TYR A 38 -3.15 54.32 -33.32
CA TYR A 38 -2.16 54.13 -34.39
C TYR A 38 -0.73 54.12 -33.84
N GLN A 39 -0.38 55.05 -32.95
CA GLN A 39 0.96 55.15 -32.36
C GLN A 39 1.30 53.92 -31.53
N THR A 40 0.37 53.44 -30.70
CA THR A 40 0.54 52.20 -29.94
C THR A 40 0.69 51.00 -30.88
N LYS A 41 -0.20 50.87 -31.88
CA LYS A 41 -0.15 49.76 -32.85
C LYS A 41 1.16 49.76 -33.64
N ARG A 42 1.56 50.90 -34.19
CA ARG A 42 2.79 51.06 -34.98
C ARG A 42 4.05 50.89 -34.13
N GLY A 43 4.05 51.37 -32.88
CA GLY A 43 5.15 51.14 -31.94
C GLY A 43 5.29 49.66 -31.56
N ASN A 44 4.19 48.94 -31.37
CA ASN A 44 4.22 47.49 -31.16
C ASN A 44 4.69 46.73 -32.40
N GLU A 45 4.24 47.14 -33.59
CA GLU A 45 4.64 46.53 -34.87
C GLU A 45 6.16 46.64 -35.09
N LEU A 46 6.74 47.84 -34.90
CA LEU A 46 8.18 48.05 -35.06
C LEU A 46 9.00 47.23 -34.05
N ARG A 47 8.61 47.23 -32.77
CA ARG A 47 9.29 46.40 -31.74
C ARG A 47 9.21 44.91 -32.05
N ASN A 48 8.08 44.44 -32.59
CA ASN A 48 7.92 43.05 -32.99
C ASN A 48 8.78 42.72 -34.23
N GLN A 49 8.87 43.63 -35.21
CA GLN A 49 9.74 43.47 -36.38
C GLN A 49 11.20 43.39 -35.97
N GLU A 50 11.68 44.33 -35.14
CA GLU A 50 13.05 44.31 -34.59
C GLU A 50 13.34 43.01 -33.83
N ARG A 51 12.40 42.55 -32.98
CA ARG A 51 12.54 41.28 -32.27
C ARG A 51 12.61 40.09 -33.24
N GLN A 52 11.77 40.08 -34.27
CA GLN A 52 11.73 39.00 -35.25
C GLN A 52 13.00 38.96 -36.10
N GLU A 53 13.53 40.11 -36.51
CA GLU A 53 14.81 40.22 -37.21
C GLU A 53 15.96 39.72 -36.35
N ARG A 54 16.01 40.10 -35.07
CA ARG A 54 17.00 39.58 -34.12
C ARG A 54 16.91 38.06 -33.94
N MET A 55 15.70 37.50 -33.86
CA MET A 55 15.53 36.05 -33.78
C MET A 55 15.99 35.36 -35.07
N ARG A 56 15.62 35.88 -36.24
CA ARG A 56 16.08 35.34 -37.54
C ARG A 56 17.61 35.39 -37.67
N ALA A 57 18.25 36.47 -37.23
CA ALA A 57 19.69 36.60 -37.23
C ALA A 57 20.37 35.56 -36.32
N LYS A 58 19.83 35.36 -35.12
CA LYS A 58 20.30 34.33 -34.19
C LYS A 58 20.14 32.93 -34.76
N ASP A 59 18.96 32.60 -35.27
CA ASP A 59 18.66 31.28 -35.83
C ASP A 59 19.56 30.99 -37.04
N ALA A 60 19.71 31.97 -37.95
CA ALA A 60 20.60 31.84 -39.11
C ALA A 60 22.07 31.62 -38.71
N PHE A 61 22.53 32.28 -37.64
CA PHE A 61 23.88 32.08 -37.12
C PHE A 61 24.04 30.70 -36.47
N VAL A 62 23.08 30.25 -35.68
CA VAL A 62 23.09 28.90 -35.06
C VAL A 62 23.04 27.80 -36.12
N GLU A 63 22.26 27.97 -37.18
CA GLU A 63 22.27 27.05 -38.34
C GLU A 63 23.65 27.00 -38.99
N LEU A 64 24.28 28.17 -39.22
CA LEU A 64 25.64 28.22 -39.76
C LEU A 64 26.64 27.49 -38.86
N LEU A 65 26.53 27.65 -37.52
CA LEU A 65 27.35 26.90 -36.57
C LEU A 65 27.14 25.39 -36.74
N GLY A 66 25.88 24.94 -36.83
CA GLY A 66 25.52 23.54 -37.03
C GLY A 66 26.06 22.91 -38.31
N GLU A 67 26.13 23.68 -39.39
CA GLU A 67 26.60 23.21 -40.70
C GLU A 67 28.13 23.16 -40.79
N ILE A 68 28.81 24.22 -40.34
CA ILE A 68 30.25 24.39 -40.58
C ILE A 68 31.08 23.79 -39.45
N VAL A 69 30.77 24.14 -38.20
CA VAL A 69 31.66 23.87 -37.05
C VAL A 69 31.95 22.36 -36.86
N PRO A 70 30.96 21.44 -36.91
CA PRO A 70 31.23 20.01 -36.75
C PRO A 70 32.11 19.40 -37.84
N SER A 71 32.22 20.04 -39.01
CA SER A 71 33.00 19.56 -40.14
C SER A 71 34.45 20.07 -40.15
N LEU A 72 34.79 21.01 -39.26
CA LEU A 72 36.11 21.61 -39.22
C LEU A 72 37.16 20.62 -38.64
N PRO A 73 38.34 20.50 -39.28
CA PRO A 73 39.38 19.62 -38.79
C PRO A 73 39.91 20.13 -37.44
N GLY A 74 39.95 19.23 -36.45
CA GLY A 74 40.44 19.56 -35.11
C GLY A 74 39.44 20.29 -34.22
N PHE A 75 38.19 20.49 -34.67
CA PHE A 75 37.14 21.02 -33.80
C PHE A 75 36.83 20.04 -32.66
N ASN A 76 36.70 20.59 -31.46
CA ASN A 76 36.30 19.87 -30.26
C ASN A 76 35.39 20.77 -29.42
N GLN A 77 34.18 20.30 -29.13
CA GLN A 77 33.15 21.05 -28.40
C GLN A 77 33.51 21.36 -26.93
N ILE A 78 34.62 20.83 -26.39
CA ILE A 78 35.12 21.11 -25.03
C ILE A 78 36.26 22.14 -25.07
N SER A 79 37.17 22.03 -26.04
CA SER A 79 38.43 22.80 -26.03
C SER A 79 38.54 23.90 -27.09
N SER A 80 37.77 23.82 -28.18
CA SER A 80 37.84 24.82 -29.25
C SER A 80 37.26 26.16 -28.81
N ARG A 81 37.96 27.24 -29.17
CA ARG A 81 37.55 28.63 -28.93
C ARG A 81 36.86 29.20 -30.16
N PHE A 82 36.12 30.28 -29.98
CA PHE A 82 35.48 30.97 -31.09
C PHE A 82 36.51 31.47 -32.13
N SER A 83 37.67 31.94 -31.67
CA SER A 83 38.80 32.33 -32.52
C SER A 83 39.22 31.26 -33.51
N ASP A 84 39.13 29.99 -33.12
CA ASP A 84 39.64 28.85 -33.90
C ASP A 84 38.74 28.54 -35.10
N VAL A 85 37.45 28.91 -35.03
CA VAL A 85 36.44 28.63 -36.06
C VAL A 85 36.00 29.87 -36.83
N ARG A 86 36.32 31.07 -36.32
CA ARG A 86 35.93 32.37 -36.86
C ARG A 86 36.28 32.54 -38.34
N ASP A 87 37.48 32.15 -38.75
CA ASP A 87 37.93 32.30 -40.14
C ASP A 87 37.14 31.44 -41.13
N ALA A 88 36.62 30.30 -40.67
CA ALA A 88 35.72 29.47 -41.48
C ALA A 88 34.32 30.08 -41.54
N LEU A 89 33.79 30.57 -40.42
CA LEU A 89 32.45 31.13 -40.33
C LEU A 89 32.30 32.46 -41.09
N SER A 90 33.32 33.33 -41.03
CA SER A 90 33.30 34.66 -41.67
C SER A 90 33.19 34.63 -43.19
N LYS A 91 33.35 33.46 -43.83
CA LYS A 91 33.13 33.27 -45.27
C LYS A 91 31.65 33.23 -45.66
N HIS A 92 30.74 33.24 -44.69
CA HIS A 92 29.30 33.11 -44.92
C HIS A 92 28.55 34.38 -44.50
N ASP A 93 27.63 34.85 -45.34
CA ASP A 93 26.84 36.07 -45.07
C ASP A 93 26.07 36.00 -43.74
N ARG A 94 25.60 34.81 -43.34
CA ARG A 94 24.91 34.56 -42.06
C ARG A 94 25.77 34.92 -40.84
N PHE A 95 27.10 34.93 -40.95
CA PHE A 95 28.00 35.39 -39.89
C PHE A 95 27.78 36.87 -39.54
N TYR A 96 27.51 37.70 -40.56
CA TYR A 96 27.30 39.13 -40.42
C TYR A 96 25.85 39.51 -40.09
N ALA A 97 24.93 38.54 -40.03
CA ALA A 97 23.55 38.77 -39.59
C ALA A 97 23.47 39.14 -38.10
N MET A 98 24.38 38.61 -37.29
CA MET A 98 24.65 39.10 -35.94
C MET A 98 25.58 40.30 -36.04
N GLU A 99 25.31 41.39 -35.31
CA GLU A 99 26.09 42.62 -35.43
C GLU A 99 27.39 42.57 -34.62
N ASP A 100 27.31 42.09 -33.37
CA ASP A 100 28.39 42.13 -32.39
C ASP A 100 29.12 40.79 -32.21
N GLU A 101 30.44 40.86 -32.03
CA GLU A 101 31.30 39.70 -31.85
C GLU A 101 31.01 38.96 -30.53
N GLU A 102 30.66 39.70 -29.47
CA GLU A 102 30.34 39.14 -28.16
C GLU A 102 29.12 38.20 -28.23
N SER A 103 28.05 38.60 -28.92
CA SER A 103 26.89 37.73 -29.14
C SER A 103 27.23 36.53 -30.03
N ARG A 104 28.10 36.68 -31.04
CA ARG A 104 28.55 35.54 -31.86
C ARG A 104 29.32 34.51 -31.02
N GLU A 105 30.26 34.97 -30.19
CA GLU A 105 31.02 34.12 -29.28
C GLU A 105 30.11 33.47 -28.23
N SER A 106 29.17 34.22 -27.65
CA SER A 106 28.18 33.68 -26.71
C SER A 106 27.33 32.57 -27.33
N LEU A 107 26.82 32.78 -28.55
CA LEU A 107 26.05 31.76 -29.28
C LEU A 107 26.91 30.54 -29.64
N PHE A 108 28.19 30.73 -29.97
CA PHE A 108 29.12 29.63 -30.19
C PHE A 108 29.34 28.79 -28.93
N LEU A 109 29.53 29.42 -27.77
CA LEU A 109 29.68 28.70 -26.50
C LEU A 109 28.41 27.93 -26.13
N GLU A 110 27.24 28.54 -26.31
CA GLU A 110 25.94 27.87 -26.13
C GLU A 110 25.80 26.66 -27.07
N PHE A 111 26.16 26.82 -28.34
CA PHE A 111 26.17 25.74 -29.33
C PHE A 111 27.10 24.59 -28.93
N CYS A 112 28.33 24.88 -28.48
CA CYS A 112 29.27 23.88 -27.98
C CYS A 112 28.73 23.14 -26.75
N GLU A 113 28.07 23.85 -25.82
CA GLU A 113 27.40 23.23 -24.67
C GLU A 113 26.24 22.32 -25.11
N GLU A 114 25.42 22.75 -26.06
CA GLU A 114 24.31 21.95 -26.55
C GLU A 114 24.80 20.71 -27.30
N LEU A 115 25.87 20.80 -28.09
CA LEU A 115 26.52 19.63 -28.69
C LEU A 115 26.98 18.62 -27.64
N ARG A 116 27.58 19.07 -26.54
CA ARG A 116 27.99 18.19 -25.42
C ARG A 116 26.78 17.52 -24.79
N LYS A 117 25.75 18.28 -24.44
CA LYS A 117 24.51 17.75 -23.86
C LYS A 117 23.84 16.75 -24.79
N HIS A 118 23.81 17.05 -26.08
CA HIS A 118 23.22 16.18 -27.09
C HIS A 118 23.99 14.86 -27.24
N GLU A 119 25.33 14.89 -27.29
CA GLU A 119 26.14 13.67 -27.37
C GLU A 119 26.03 12.83 -26.09
N GLU A 120 26.00 13.48 -24.92
CA GLU A 120 25.76 12.78 -23.65
C GLU A 120 24.37 12.12 -23.61
N ARG A 121 23.32 12.84 -24.05
CA ARG A 121 21.96 12.29 -24.18
C ARG A 121 21.94 11.11 -25.15
N ARG A 122 22.62 11.20 -26.30
CA ARG A 122 22.75 10.09 -27.26
C ARG A 122 23.42 8.87 -26.62
N ARG A 123 24.54 9.07 -25.92
CA ARG A 123 25.24 7.98 -25.22
C ARG A 123 24.37 7.31 -24.17
N ARG A 124 23.66 8.09 -23.34
CA ARG A 124 22.72 7.57 -22.35
C ARG A 124 21.57 6.80 -22.99
N ASN A 125 20.99 7.33 -24.07
CA ASN A 125 19.93 6.66 -24.83
C ASN A 125 20.39 5.33 -25.43
N ARG A 126 21.61 5.25 -25.99
CA ARG A 126 22.17 4.00 -26.50
C ARG A 126 22.38 2.96 -25.40
N LYS A 127 22.89 3.37 -24.22
CA LYS A 127 23.01 2.47 -23.06
C LYS A 127 21.64 1.98 -22.57
N ARG A 128 20.64 2.87 -22.53
CA ARG A 128 19.27 2.49 -22.19
C ARG A 128 18.68 1.50 -23.19
N GLN A 129 18.83 1.76 -24.49
CA GLN A 129 18.36 0.87 -25.55
C GLN A 129 19.02 -0.51 -25.44
N ALA A 130 20.33 -0.57 -25.22
CA ALA A 130 21.04 -1.85 -25.04
C ALA A 130 20.48 -2.65 -23.84
N LYS A 131 20.18 -1.97 -22.72
CA LYS A 131 19.51 -2.61 -21.58
C LYS A 131 18.11 -3.11 -21.93
N GLU A 132 17.29 -2.29 -22.59
CA GLU A 132 15.92 -2.64 -23.00
C GLU A 132 15.91 -3.84 -23.97
N ASP A 133 16.82 -3.83 -24.95
CA ASP A 133 16.98 -4.93 -25.91
C ASP A 133 17.40 -6.22 -25.19
N PHE A 134 18.33 -6.13 -24.24
CA PHE A 134 18.72 -7.28 -23.42
C PHE A 134 17.57 -7.80 -22.56
N TYR A 135 16.77 -6.92 -21.95
CA TYR A 135 15.57 -7.32 -21.21
C TYR A 135 14.53 -7.96 -22.11
N SER A 136 14.36 -7.48 -23.35
CA SER A 136 13.46 -8.11 -24.33
C SER A 136 13.92 -9.53 -24.68
N PHE A 137 15.24 -9.77 -24.72
CA PHE A 137 15.81 -11.08 -24.92
C PHE A 137 15.52 -11.99 -23.73
N LEU A 138 15.79 -11.54 -22.50
CA LEU A 138 15.46 -12.29 -21.28
C LEU A 138 13.97 -12.60 -21.18
N LYS A 139 13.10 -11.64 -21.55
CA LYS A 139 11.65 -11.82 -21.55
C LYS A 139 11.20 -12.94 -22.49
N GLY A 140 11.77 -13.03 -23.68
CA GLY A 140 11.50 -14.14 -24.59
C GLY A 140 11.86 -15.51 -24.01
N HIS A 141 12.92 -15.57 -23.20
CA HIS A 141 13.34 -16.78 -22.48
C HIS A 141 12.51 -17.07 -21.23
N GLU A 142 11.96 -16.06 -20.57
CA GLU A 142 10.98 -16.25 -19.51
C GLU A 142 9.69 -16.85 -20.10
N ASP A 143 9.19 -16.28 -21.20
CA ASP A 143 7.92 -16.68 -21.81
C ASP A 143 7.97 -18.11 -22.38
N ASN A 144 9.14 -18.59 -22.81
CA ASN A 144 9.33 -19.97 -23.26
C ASN A 144 9.73 -20.94 -22.12
N GLY A 145 9.86 -20.45 -20.88
CA GLY A 145 10.15 -21.24 -19.69
C GLY A 145 11.62 -21.63 -19.47
N SER A 146 12.55 -21.15 -20.31
CA SER A 146 13.99 -21.41 -20.13
C SER A 146 14.66 -20.49 -19.10
N LEU A 147 14.02 -19.37 -18.76
CA LEU A 147 14.42 -18.46 -17.68
C LEU A 147 13.34 -18.41 -16.60
N THR A 148 13.72 -18.58 -15.34
CA THR A 148 12.82 -18.57 -14.18
C THR A 148 13.40 -17.73 -13.04
N PHE A 149 12.61 -17.47 -12.00
CA PHE A 149 13.08 -16.81 -10.77
C PHE A 149 14.20 -17.57 -10.05
N ALA A 150 14.38 -18.86 -10.33
CA ALA A 150 15.43 -19.70 -9.74
C ALA A 150 16.70 -19.80 -10.60
N SER A 151 16.70 -19.18 -11.79
CA SER A 151 17.82 -19.25 -12.72
C SER A 151 18.99 -18.40 -12.23
N THR A 152 20.19 -18.99 -12.24
CA THR A 152 21.45 -18.26 -12.06
C THR A 152 22.05 -17.90 -13.43
N TRP A 153 22.96 -16.92 -13.45
CA TRP A 153 23.67 -16.50 -14.66
C TRP A 153 24.28 -17.70 -15.39
N SER A 154 25.08 -18.51 -14.70
CA SER A 154 25.72 -19.69 -15.29
C SER A 154 24.72 -20.74 -15.79
N SER A 155 23.64 -20.99 -15.05
CA SER A 155 22.62 -21.96 -15.46
C SER A 155 21.85 -21.51 -16.70
N PHE A 156 21.60 -20.20 -16.83
CA PHE A 156 20.92 -19.62 -17.96
C PHE A 156 21.79 -19.69 -19.21
N PHE A 157 23.06 -19.31 -19.14
CA PHE A 157 23.96 -19.43 -20.30
C PHE A 157 24.17 -20.88 -20.74
N ALA A 158 24.25 -21.81 -19.79
CA ALA A 158 24.35 -23.23 -20.11
C ALA A 158 23.09 -23.81 -20.75
N SER A 159 21.93 -23.16 -20.59
CA SER A 159 20.67 -23.59 -21.21
C SER A 159 20.38 -22.94 -22.57
N LEU A 160 21.19 -21.96 -23.00
CA LEU A 160 21.04 -21.32 -24.31
C LEU A 160 21.46 -22.25 -25.45
N ASP A 161 20.72 -22.21 -26.55
CA ASP A 161 21.15 -22.84 -27.81
C ASP A 161 22.14 -21.94 -28.56
N ASP A 162 22.82 -22.49 -29.57
CA ASP A 162 23.84 -21.77 -30.34
C ASP A 162 23.30 -20.48 -31.00
N LYS A 163 22.00 -20.49 -31.35
CA LYS A 163 21.32 -19.35 -31.97
C LYS A 163 21.10 -18.22 -30.96
N ALA A 164 20.60 -18.54 -29.76
CA ALA A 164 20.39 -17.58 -28.69
C ALA A 164 21.72 -17.07 -28.12
N ALA A 165 22.73 -17.94 -28.02
CA ALA A 165 24.09 -17.54 -27.65
C ALA A 165 24.69 -16.52 -28.62
N SER A 166 24.32 -16.60 -29.92
CA SER A 166 24.77 -15.67 -30.96
C SER A 166 23.89 -14.42 -31.13
N ASP A 167 22.84 -14.23 -30.30
CA ASP A 167 21.93 -13.09 -30.40
C ASP A 167 22.67 -11.77 -30.12
N THR A 168 22.56 -10.79 -31.01
CA THR A 168 23.22 -9.49 -30.89
C THR A 168 22.86 -8.73 -29.62
N ARG A 169 21.68 -9.01 -29.05
CA ARG A 169 21.20 -8.41 -27.80
C ARG A 169 21.87 -8.99 -26.56
N LEU A 170 22.42 -10.20 -26.68
CA LEU A 170 23.20 -10.86 -25.62
C LEU A 170 24.68 -10.50 -25.71
N GLN A 171 25.20 -10.23 -26.92
CA GLN A 171 26.62 -10.01 -27.18
C GLN A 171 27.18 -8.74 -26.51
N LEU A 172 28.51 -8.74 -26.31
CA LEU A 172 29.22 -7.57 -25.78
C LEU A 172 29.06 -6.38 -26.72
N SER A 173 28.77 -5.21 -26.17
CA SER A 173 28.71 -3.98 -26.94
C SER A 173 29.40 -2.83 -26.21
N PRO A 174 29.80 -1.75 -26.91
CA PRO A 174 30.33 -0.53 -26.28
C PRO A 174 29.35 0.12 -25.29
N HIS A 175 28.09 -0.29 -25.31
CA HIS A 175 27.01 0.27 -24.50
C HIS A 175 26.52 -0.70 -23.41
N MET A 176 27.05 -1.92 -23.38
CA MET A 176 26.76 -2.95 -22.38
C MET A 176 27.96 -3.89 -22.22
N SER A 177 28.72 -3.68 -21.14
CA SER A 177 29.87 -4.50 -20.77
C SER A 177 29.46 -5.87 -20.20
N ASP A 178 30.40 -6.79 -20.02
CA ASP A 178 30.12 -8.10 -19.43
C ASP A 178 29.48 -7.98 -18.04
N SER A 179 30.06 -7.14 -17.18
CA SER A 179 29.54 -6.85 -15.85
C SER A 179 28.17 -6.16 -15.88
N ASP A 180 27.91 -5.29 -16.88
CA ASP A 180 26.56 -4.72 -17.05
C ASP A 180 25.54 -5.84 -17.35
N ARG A 181 25.88 -6.85 -18.16
CA ARG A 181 24.95 -7.94 -18.49
C ARG A 181 24.60 -8.80 -17.28
N GLU A 182 25.61 -9.19 -16.50
CA GLU A 182 25.41 -9.96 -15.28
C GLU A 182 24.55 -9.19 -14.27
N LEU A 183 24.83 -7.89 -14.09
CA LEU A 183 24.02 -7.02 -13.25
C LEU A 183 22.57 -6.93 -13.76
N TYR A 184 22.38 -6.68 -15.05
CA TYR A 184 21.06 -6.57 -15.66
C TYR A 184 20.24 -7.85 -15.57
N PHE A 185 20.89 -9.01 -15.70
CA PHE A 185 20.26 -10.30 -15.48
C PHE A 185 19.92 -10.52 -14.01
N SER A 186 20.82 -10.19 -13.09
CA SER A 186 20.55 -10.28 -11.65
C SER A 186 19.34 -9.43 -11.27
N ASP A 187 19.28 -8.17 -11.74
CA ASP A 187 18.13 -7.28 -11.56
C ASP A 187 16.84 -7.93 -12.09
N TYR A 188 16.90 -8.51 -13.30
CA TYR A 188 15.74 -9.17 -13.93
C TYR A 188 15.25 -10.38 -13.12
N VAL A 189 16.16 -11.24 -12.65
CA VAL A 189 15.81 -12.42 -11.84
C VAL A 189 15.24 -12.00 -10.47
N ILE A 190 15.75 -10.92 -9.87
CA ILE A 190 15.18 -10.35 -8.65
C ILE A 190 13.75 -9.87 -8.90
N GLU A 191 13.48 -9.19 -10.02
CA GLU A 191 12.13 -8.78 -10.40
C GLU A 191 11.19 -10.00 -10.57
N LEU A 192 11.66 -11.08 -11.19
CA LEU A 192 10.90 -12.34 -11.29
C LEU A 192 10.60 -12.94 -9.91
N GLN A 193 11.58 -12.97 -9.02
CA GLN A 193 11.42 -13.48 -7.65
C GLN A 193 10.39 -12.65 -6.88
N MET A 194 10.46 -11.32 -6.97
CA MET A 194 9.49 -10.42 -6.35
C MET A 194 8.07 -10.63 -6.90
N ALA A 195 7.92 -10.84 -8.21
CA ALA A 195 6.62 -11.09 -8.83
C ALA A 195 6.01 -12.42 -8.36
N GLU A 196 6.82 -13.48 -8.24
CA GLU A 196 6.38 -14.78 -7.75
C GLU A 196 6.02 -14.73 -6.25
N ASP A 197 6.81 -14.04 -5.43
CA ASP A 197 6.51 -13.87 -4.00
C ASP A 197 5.24 -13.05 -3.77
N GLU A 198 5.02 -12.01 -4.56
CA GLU A 198 3.78 -11.22 -4.53
C GLU A 198 2.58 -12.05 -4.98
N LYS A 199 2.71 -12.89 -6.01
CA LYS A 199 1.66 -13.84 -6.42
C LYS A 199 1.31 -14.81 -5.29
N ARG A 200 2.31 -15.41 -4.63
CA ARG A 200 2.11 -16.30 -3.47
C ARG A 200 1.47 -15.58 -2.30
N ARG A 201 1.87 -14.34 -2.03
CA ARG A 201 1.25 -13.49 -1.00
C ARG A 201 -0.22 -13.23 -1.31
N ARG A 202 -0.56 -12.82 -2.54
CA ARG A 202 -1.94 -12.57 -2.96
C ARG A 202 -2.83 -13.80 -2.80
N ILE A 203 -2.34 -14.98 -3.19
CA ILE A 203 -3.09 -16.23 -3.02
C ILE A 203 -3.35 -16.51 -1.54
N ARG A 204 -2.33 -16.40 -0.68
CA ARG A 204 -2.49 -16.59 0.78
C ARG A 204 -3.45 -15.58 1.39
N ASP A 205 -3.36 -14.31 1.03
CA ASP A 205 -4.22 -13.26 1.58
C ASP A 205 -5.66 -13.37 1.07
N ALA A 206 -5.86 -13.77 -0.19
CA ALA A 206 -7.18 -14.06 -0.73
C ALA A 206 -7.83 -15.24 -0.01
N ARG A 207 -7.07 -16.32 0.22
CA ARG A 207 -7.52 -17.49 1.00
C ARG A 207 -7.92 -17.07 2.42
N ARG A 208 -7.06 -16.36 3.15
CA ARG A 208 -7.36 -15.86 4.51
C ARG A 208 -8.62 -14.99 4.56
N ARG A 209 -8.81 -14.12 3.57
CA ARG A 209 -10.02 -13.27 3.47
C ARG A 209 -11.27 -14.11 3.23
N ALA A 210 -11.20 -15.10 2.34
CA ALA A 210 -12.31 -16.02 2.08
C ALA A 210 -12.64 -16.83 3.34
N GLU A 211 -11.62 -17.41 4.00
CA GLU A 211 -11.79 -18.18 5.24
C GLU A 211 -12.43 -17.33 6.35
N LYS A 212 -11.96 -16.08 6.54
CA LYS A 212 -12.55 -15.14 7.51
C LYS A 212 -14.02 -14.85 7.21
N ALA A 213 -14.35 -14.57 5.94
CA ALA A 213 -15.74 -14.29 5.54
C ALA A 213 -16.65 -15.52 5.73
N GLN A 214 -16.16 -16.72 5.44
CA GLN A 214 -16.89 -17.97 5.69
C GLN A 214 -17.14 -18.17 7.18
N ARG A 215 -16.12 -17.96 8.03
CA ARG A 215 -16.23 -18.03 9.49
C ARG A 215 -17.22 -17.01 10.04
N GLU A 216 -17.19 -15.78 9.55
CA GLU A 216 -18.13 -14.73 9.95
C GLU A 216 -19.57 -15.07 9.56
N LYS A 217 -19.77 -15.59 8.34
CA LYS A 217 -21.08 -16.09 7.90
C LYS A 217 -21.59 -17.21 8.81
N TYR A 218 -20.75 -18.18 9.14
CA TYR A 218 -21.11 -19.27 10.06
C TYR A 218 -21.47 -18.75 11.46
N ARG A 219 -20.68 -17.82 12.01
CA ARG A 219 -21.00 -17.18 13.30
C ARG A 219 -22.33 -16.41 13.25
N ASN A 220 -22.67 -15.79 12.13
CA ASN A 220 -23.97 -15.14 11.93
C ASN A 220 -25.12 -16.15 11.88
N ASP A 221 -24.93 -17.30 11.23
CA ASP A 221 -25.96 -18.35 11.22
C ASP A 221 -26.17 -18.92 12.64
N LEU A 222 -25.11 -19.09 13.43
CA LEU A 222 -25.23 -19.44 14.86
C LEU A 222 -25.99 -18.38 15.67
N ARG A 223 -25.73 -17.09 15.42
CA ARG A 223 -26.50 -16.00 16.04
C ARG A 223 -27.98 -16.09 15.69
N GLN A 224 -28.33 -16.42 14.44
CA GLN A 224 -29.74 -16.60 14.05
C GLN A 224 -30.37 -17.79 14.77
N LEU A 225 -29.68 -18.93 14.84
CA LEU A 225 -30.16 -20.08 15.61
C LEU A 225 -30.39 -19.74 17.10
N ALA A 226 -29.57 -18.84 17.66
CA ALA A 226 -29.72 -18.36 19.03
C ALA A 226 -30.93 -17.42 19.19
N ILE A 227 -31.17 -16.52 18.22
CA ILE A 227 -32.34 -15.63 18.19
C ILE A 227 -33.64 -16.43 18.06
N ASP A 228 -33.65 -17.45 17.20
CA ASP A 228 -34.77 -18.37 17.01
C ASP A 228 -35.02 -19.26 18.24
N GLY A 229 -34.05 -19.29 19.17
CA GLY A 229 -34.11 -20.11 20.38
C GLY A 229 -33.86 -21.60 20.13
N THR A 230 -33.34 -21.96 18.95
CA THR A 230 -32.90 -23.31 18.60
C THR A 230 -31.66 -23.71 19.42
N ILE A 231 -30.77 -22.74 19.66
CA ILE A 231 -29.65 -22.89 20.58
C ILE A 231 -29.79 -21.92 21.75
N ILE A 232 -29.45 -22.41 22.94
CA ILE A 232 -29.40 -21.69 24.21
C ILE A 232 -27.96 -21.71 24.79
N PRO A 233 -27.62 -20.87 25.78
CA PRO A 233 -26.27 -20.83 26.34
C PRO A 233 -25.76 -22.17 26.90
N SER A 234 -26.64 -23.08 27.34
CA SER A 234 -26.26 -24.40 27.83
C SER A 234 -26.26 -25.50 26.76
N SER A 235 -26.38 -25.15 25.48
CA SER A 235 -26.43 -26.11 24.37
C SER A 235 -25.12 -26.87 24.22
N ARG A 236 -25.22 -28.14 23.84
CA ARG A 236 -24.05 -28.99 23.55
C ARG A 236 -24.05 -29.35 22.08
N TRP A 237 -22.87 -29.49 21.49
CA TRP A 237 -22.69 -29.82 20.06
C TRP A 237 -23.58 -30.99 19.61
N ARG A 238 -23.55 -32.13 20.33
CA ARG A 238 -24.31 -33.34 20.00
C ARG A 238 -25.82 -33.13 19.86
N ASN A 239 -26.38 -32.09 20.48
CA ASN A 239 -27.82 -31.82 20.46
C ASN A 239 -28.23 -30.94 19.27
N VAL A 240 -27.28 -30.27 18.63
CA VAL A 240 -27.54 -29.25 17.61
C VAL A 240 -26.78 -29.51 16.32
N GLU A 241 -25.86 -30.49 16.31
CA GLU A 241 -25.04 -30.88 15.17
C GLU A 241 -25.89 -31.14 13.93
N GLU A 242 -27.00 -31.89 14.05
CA GLU A 242 -27.88 -32.20 12.93
C GLU A 242 -28.46 -30.93 12.28
N THR A 243 -28.83 -29.94 13.08
CA THR A 243 -29.30 -28.63 12.59
C THR A 243 -28.16 -27.81 12.00
N VAL A 244 -27.01 -27.75 12.67
CA VAL A 244 -25.86 -26.94 12.28
C VAL A 244 -25.23 -27.43 10.98
N VAL A 245 -25.20 -28.75 10.75
CA VAL A 245 -24.68 -29.36 9.51
C VAL A 245 -25.51 -28.98 8.29
N THR A 246 -26.82 -28.68 8.46
CA THR A 246 -27.68 -28.25 7.34
C THR A 246 -27.43 -26.82 6.89
N LEU A 247 -26.65 -26.03 7.64
CA LEU A 247 -26.37 -24.64 7.31
C LEU A 247 -25.48 -24.53 6.06
N SER A 248 -25.82 -23.60 5.16
CA SER A 248 -25.03 -23.34 3.95
C SER A 248 -23.60 -22.84 4.23
N SER A 249 -23.33 -22.40 5.45
CA SER A 249 -22.02 -21.93 5.92
C SER A 249 -21.16 -23.03 6.56
N TYR A 250 -21.73 -24.20 6.85
CA TYR A 250 -21.02 -25.29 7.54
C TYR A 250 -19.91 -25.93 6.69
N GLU A 251 -20.22 -26.38 5.47
CA GLU A 251 -19.23 -27.04 4.59
C GLU A 251 -18.01 -26.14 4.29
N PRO A 252 -18.16 -24.84 3.93
CA PRO A 252 -17.01 -23.96 3.73
C PRO A 252 -16.09 -23.81 4.96
N VAL A 253 -16.64 -23.88 6.17
CA VAL A 253 -15.83 -23.82 7.41
C VAL A 253 -15.18 -25.18 7.69
N LYS A 254 -15.87 -26.29 7.42
CA LYS A 254 -15.35 -27.66 7.54
C LYS A 254 -14.18 -27.93 6.60
N GLU A 255 -14.16 -27.34 5.41
CA GLU A 255 -13.02 -27.40 4.49
C GLU A 255 -11.72 -26.82 5.07
N GLN A 256 -11.83 -25.91 6.05
CA GLN A 256 -10.67 -25.33 6.75
C GLN A 256 -10.09 -26.28 7.81
N GLY A 257 -10.88 -27.28 8.24
CA GLY A 257 -10.52 -28.29 9.20
C GLY A 257 -11.76 -28.98 9.77
N ARG A 258 -11.71 -30.30 9.94
CA ARG A 258 -12.90 -31.10 10.32
C ARG A 258 -13.55 -30.66 11.64
N GLU A 259 -12.74 -30.29 12.63
CA GLU A 259 -13.22 -29.87 13.97
C GLU A 259 -13.55 -28.37 14.03
N VAL A 260 -13.15 -27.56 13.04
CA VAL A 260 -13.29 -26.09 13.07
C VAL A 260 -14.75 -25.63 13.27
N PRO A 261 -15.77 -26.18 12.58
CA PRO A 261 -17.16 -25.78 12.81
C PRO A 261 -17.62 -26.05 14.24
N ARG A 262 -17.14 -27.14 14.85
CA ARG A 262 -17.48 -27.54 16.21
C ARG A 262 -16.79 -26.64 17.24
N GLU A 263 -15.48 -26.43 17.11
CA GLU A 263 -14.72 -25.50 17.94
C GLU A 263 -15.36 -24.11 17.92
N MET A 264 -15.69 -23.59 16.73
CA MET A 264 -16.35 -22.29 16.58
C MET A 264 -17.73 -22.22 17.24
N PHE A 265 -18.48 -23.33 17.24
CA PHE A 265 -19.75 -23.41 17.96
C PHE A 265 -19.55 -23.43 19.46
N GLU A 266 -18.62 -24.26 19.94
CA GLU A 266 -18.31 -24.39 21.37
C GLU A 266 -17.81 -23.05 21.93
N ASP A 267 -16.90 -22.36 21.23
CA ASP A 267 -16.44 -21.01 21.58
C ASP A 267 -17.60 -20.00 21.64
N PHE A 268 -18.49 -20.02 20.63
CA PHE A 268 -19.65 -19.12 20.58
C PHE A 268 -20.60 -19.35 21.77
N VAL A 269 -20.88 -20.60 22.10
CA VAL A 269 -21.77 -20.95 23.21
C VAL A 269 -21.11 -20.69 24.55
N GLU A 270 -19.82 -20.97 24.70
CA GLU A 270 -19.07 -20.71 25.95
C GLU A 270 -18.99 -19.21 26.26
N GLU A 271 -18.69 -18.37 25.26
CA GLU A 271 -18.71 -16.91 25.40
C GLU A 271 -20.10 -16.44 25.85
N TRP A 272 -21.15 -16.96 25.22
CA TRP A 272 -22.54 -16.60 25.55
C TRP A 272 -22.98 -17.10 26.93
N ASP A 273 -22.61 -18.32 27.32
CA ASP A 273 -22.91 -18.90 28.64
C ASP A 273 -22.17 -18.18 29.75
N SER A 274 -20.91 -17.80 29.54
CA SER A 274 -20.13 -17.01 30.49
C SER A 274 -20.80 -15.67 30.79
N LEU A 275 -21.22 -14.95 29.73
CA LEU A 275 -22.00 -13.71 29.85
C LEU A 275 -23.33 -13.94 30.58
N TYR A 276 -24.08 -14.98 30.18
CA TYR A 276 -25.37 -15.29 30.80
C TYR A 276 -25.21 -15.63 32.28
N ARG A 277 -24.25 -16.47 32.67
CA ARG A 277 -24.02 -16.85 34.09
C ARG A 277 -23.70 -15.65 34.96
N ARG A 278 -22.84 -14.75 34.47
CA ARG A 278 -22.50 -13.51 35.17
C ARG A 278 -23.74 -12.66 35.41
N ASP A 279 -24.47 -12.35 34.33
CA ASP A 279 -25.62 -11.46 34.36
C ASP A 279 -26.81 -12.09 35.10
N ARG A 280 -27.00 -13.41 34.97
CA ARG A 280 -28.06 -14.17 35.65
C ARG A 280 -27.96 -14.05 37.16
N SER A 281 -26.75 -14.07 37.72
CA SER A 281 -26.54 -13.90 39.16
C SER A 281 -27.00 -12.51 39.65
N PHE A 282 -26.84 -11.49 38.81
CA PHE A 282 -27.26 -10.11 39.08
C PHE A 282 -28.77 -9.98 38.92
N LEU A 283 -29.33 -10.44 37.80
CA LEU A 283 -30.77 -10.42 37.53
C LEU A 283 -31.56 -11.20 38.58
N SER A 284 -31.04 -12.33 39.07
CA SER A 284 -31.67 -13.10 40.14
C SER A 284 -31.78 -12.32 41.45
N ARG A 285 -30.79 -11.49 41.79
CA ARG A 285 -30.82 -10.64 42.98
C ARG A 285 -31.82 -9.49 42.85
N LEU A 286 -32.04 -8.99 41.64
CA LEU A 286 -33.06 -7.96 41.36
C LEU A 286 -34.49 -8.52 41.37
N VAL A 287 -34.69 -9.74 40.88
CA VAL A 287 -36.01 -10.39 40.87
C VAL A 287 -36.40 -10.87 42.28
N TYR A 288 -35.44 -11.40 43.04
CA TYR A 288 -35.65 -11.90 44.41
C TYR A 288 -34.77 -11.13 45.41
N PRO A 289 -35.05 -9.84 45.64
CA PRO A 289 -34.28 -9.03 46.58
C PRO A 289 -34.54 -9.50 48.02
N PRO A 290 -33.53 -9.49 48.90
CA PRO A 290 -33.68 -9.95 50.29
C PRO A 290 -34.47 -8.99 51.17
N SER A 291 -34.52 -7.69 50.83
CA SER A 291 -35.13 -6.63 51.63
C SER A 291 -36.44 -6.08 51.05
N ASN A 292 -36.71 -6.32 49.76
CA ASN A 292 -37.87 -5.81 49.03
C ASN A 292 -38.80 -6.95 48.58
N LYS A 293 -40.03 -6.60 48.19
CA LYS A 293 -40.97 -7.58 47.64
C LYS A 293 -40.44 -8.11 46.30
N ALA A 294 -40.35 -9.45 46.20
CA ALA A 294 -39.96 -10.12 44.96
C ALA A 294 -40.89 -9.78 43.79
N LEU A 295 -40.31 -9.71 42.60
CA LEU A 295 -41.07 -9.52 41.36
C LEU A 295 -41.91 -10.77 41.08
N VAL A 296 -43.22 -10.58 40.93
CA VAL A 296 -44.15 -11.65 40.57
C VAL A 296 -44.22 -11.74 39.06
N ILE A 297 -43.78 -12.86 38.49
CA ILE A 297 -43.83 -13.12 37.05
C ILE A 297 -45.01 -14.06 36.78
N THR A 298 -45.93 -13.61 35.94
CA THR A 298 -47.12 -14.37 35.52
C THR A 298 -46.90 -15.00 34.14
N LYS A 299 -47.65 -16.07 33.83
CA LYS A 299 -47.51 -16.84 32.58
C LYS A 299 -47.67 -15.99 31.30
N ASP A 300 -48.48 -14.94 31.38
CA ASP A 300 -48.84 -14.06 30.26
C ASP A 300 -48.17 -12.67 30.32
N MET A 301 -47.17 -12.49 31.19
CA MET A 301 -46.45 -11.22 31.28
C MET A 301 -45.72 -10.95 29.94
N PRO A 302 -45.83 -9.74 29.35
CA PRO A 302 -45.02 -9.39 28.18
C PRO A 302 -43.61 -8.97 28.62
N TYR A 303 -42.61 -9.21 27.75
CA TYR A 303 -41.20 -8.90 28.05
C TYR A 303 -40.99 -7.42 28.42
N GLU A 304 -41.68 -6.49 27.75
CA GLU A 304 -41.59 -5.06 28.05
C GLU A 304 -41.99 -4.72 29.49
N SER A 305 -43.04 -5.39 30.02
CA SER A 305 -43.46 -5.20 31.41
C SER A 305 -42.40 -5.73 32.38
N PHE A 306 -41.76 -6.85 32.06
CA PHE A 306 -40.63 -7.36 32.83
C PHE A 306 -39.45 -6.39 32.83
N THR A 307 -39.10 -5.81 31.68
CA THR A 307 -37.99 -4.83 31.60
C THR A 307 -38.25 -3.58 32.44
N LYS A 308 -39.48 -3.07 32.42
CA LYS A 308 -39.87 -1.92 33.24
C LYS A 308 -39.76 -2.24 34.73
N ALA A 309 -40.28 -3.41 35.13
CA ALA A 309 -40.23 -3.86 36.51
C ALA A 309 -38.80 -4.08 37.02
N LEU A 310 -37.89 -4.59 36.17
CA LEU A 310 -36.47 -4.71 36.50
C LEU A 310 -35.81 -3.34 36.72
N LEU A 311 -36.08 -2.36 35.84
CA LEU A 311 -35.53 -1.02 35.96
C LEU A 311 -36.05 -0.29 37.21
N ASP A 312 -37.34 -0.44 37.53
CA ASP A 312 -37.95 0.10 38.75
C ASP A 312 -37.30 -0.52 40.00
N GLN A 313 -37.03 -1.83 40.00
CA GLN A 313 -36.31 -2.51 41.09
C GLN A 313 -34.84 -2.11 41.18
N ALA A 314 -34.22 -1.71 40.07
CA ALA A 314 -32.83 -1.25 40.05
C ALA A 314 -32.67 0.23 40.45
N ALA A 315 -33.77 0.99 40.57
CA ALA A 315 -33.76 2.44 40.78
C ALA A 315 -33.18 2.90 42.13
N TYR A 316 -32.91 2.00 43.08
CA TYR A 316 -32.29 2.34 44.36
C TYR A 316 -30.80 2.74 44.24
N SER A 317 -30.14 2.41 43.13
CA SER A 317 -28.73 2.75 42.88
C SER A 317 -28.50 3.08 41.41
N ALA A 318 -27.79 4.18 41.15
CA ALA A 318 -27.46 4.61 39.79
C ALA A 318 -26.60 3.57 39.05
N ASP A 319 -25.65 2.93 39.74
CA ASP A 319 -24.78 1.91 39.17
C ASP A 319 -25.57 0.66 38.77
N VAL A 320 -26.45 0.20 39.67
CA VAL A 320 -27.31 -0.98 39.43
C VAL A 320 -28.29 -0.71 38.29
N TYR A 321 -28.84 0.51 38.21
CA TYR A 321 -29.70 0.92 37.10
C TYR A 321 -28.94 0.92 35.76
N SER A 322 -27.71 1.44 35.75
CA SER A 322 -26.84 1.44 34.57
C SER A 322 -26.52 0.01 34.11
N ASP A 323 -26.09 -0.86 35.02
CA ASP A 323 -25.78 -2.26 34.73
C ASP A 323 -27.01 -3.01 34.20
N THR A 324 -28.17 -2.78 34.81
CA THR A 324 -29.45 -3.37 34.34
C THR A 324 -29.76 -2.92 32.91
N ARG A 325 -29.59 -1.63 32.62
CA ARG A 325 -29.80 -1.10 31.26
C ARG A 325 -28.80 -1.67 30.25
N GLN A 326 -27.54 -1.87 30.64
CA GLN A 326 -26.54 -2.50 29.79
C GLN A 326 -26.93 -3.94 29.43
N ILE A 327 -27.35 -4.73 30.42
CA ILE A 327 -27.81 -6.12 30.20
C ILE A 327 -29.06 -6.15 29.30
N LEU A 328 -30.00 -5.22 29.49
CA LEU A 328 -31.23 -5.14 28.67
C LEU A 328 -30.95 -4.79 27.20
N ASN A 329 -29.95 -3.94 26.95
CA ASN A 329 -29.58 -3.46 25.61
C ASN A 329 -28.58 -4.37 24.89
N HIS A 330 -28.06 -5.41 25.54
CA HIS A 330 -27.13 -6.35 24.92
C HIS A 330 -27.87 -7.31 23.99
N HIS A 331 -27.79 -7.11 22.67
CA HIS A 331 -28.58 -7.88 21.70
C HIS A 331 -27.82 -8.99 20.96
N ASP A 332 -26.54 -9.22 21.23
CA ASP A 332 -25.74 -10.26 20.54
C ASP A 332 -25.43 -11.45 21.46
N PRO A 333 -25.82 -12.70 21.14
CA PRO A 333 -26.88 -13.04 20.19
C PRO A 333 -28.28 -12.77 20.76
N VAL A 334 -28.48 -12.88 22.07
CA VAL A 334 -29.72 -12.56 22.80
C VAL A 334 -29.38 -12.07 24.20
N SER A 335 -30.09 -11.05 24.69
CA SER A 335 -29.83 -10.48 26.01
C SER A 335 -30.04 -11.50 27.14
N SER A 336 -29.15 -11.47 28.15
CA SER A 336 -29.28 -12.30 29.35
C SER A 336 -30.63 -12.10 30.04
N ALA A 337 -31.20 -10.88 29.97
CA ALA A 337 -32.53 -10.58 30.48
C ALA A 337 -33.66 -11.31 29.73
N ARG A 338 -33.58 -11.43 28.39
CA ARG A 338 -34.56 -12.21 27.60
C ARG A 338 -34.49 -13.69 27.92
N ILE A 339 -33.27 -14.23 28.04
CA ILE A 339 -33.04 -15.63 28.38
C ILE A 339 -33.60 -15.92 29.77
N TYR A 340 -33.28 -15.06 30.75
CA TYR A 340 -33.76 -15.21 32.12
C TYR A 340 -35.28 -15.05 32.24
N PHE A 341 -35.87 -14.12 31.49
CA PHE A 341 -37.32 -13.95 31.43
C PHE A 341 -38.03 -15.21 30.90
N LYS A 342 -37.49 -15.81 29.83
CA LYS A 342 -38.00 -17.07 29.28
C LYS A 342 -37.92 -18.19 30.32
N GLU A 343 -36.78 -18.34 31.00
CA GLU A 343 -36.58 -19.33 32.07
C GLU A 343 -37.62 -19.18 33.21
N LEU A 344 -37.93 -17.95 33.63
CA LEU A 344 -38.91 -17.68 34.69
C LEU A 344 -40.35 -17.93 34.22
N THR A 345 -40.65 -17.58 32.97
CA THR A 345 -41.98 -17.80 32.37
C THR A 345 -42.26 -19.29 32.19
N ASP A 346 -41.27 -20.07 31.77
CA ASP A 346 -41.38 -21.52 31.61
C ASP A 346 -41.58 -22.20 32.98
N LYS A 347 -40.84 -21.79 34.02
CA LYS A 347 -41.08 -22.23 35.40
C LYS A 347 -42.46 -21.86 35.93
N ALA A 348 -42.96 -20.66 35.59
CA ALA A 348 -44.31 -20.24 35.95
C ALA A 348 -45.38 -21.09 35.24
N LYS A 349 -45.15 -21.49 33.99
CA LYS A 349 -46.02 -22.39 33.23
C LYS A 349 -46.07 -23.78 33.86
N GLU A 350 -44.91 -24.37 34.14
CA GLU A 350 -44.74 -25.67 34.78
C GLU A 350 -45.36 -25.73 36.18
N SER A 351 -45.17 -24.70 37.01
CA SER A 351 -45.75 -24.65 38.37
C SER A 351 -47.27 -24.50 38.40
N GLY A 352 -47.91 -24.15 37.28
CA GLY A 352 -49.37 -24.19 37.13
C GLY A 352 -49.91 -25.44 36.45
N GLU A 353 -49.07 -26.43 36.11
CA GLU A 353 -49.49 -27.78 35.71
C GLU A 353 -49.03 -28.79 36.77
N THR A 354 -49.98 -29.33 37.53
CA THR A 354 -49.72 -30.32 38.57
C THR A 354 -49.07 -31.58 37.99
N VAL A 355 -47.86 -31.96 38.45
CA VAL A 355 -47.51 -33.36 38.74
C VAL A 355 -46.55 -33.45 39.93
N SER A 356 -47.00 -34.15 40.96
CA SER A 356 -46.23 -34.69 42.07
C SER A 356 -44.89 -35.30 41.66
N ARG A 357 -43.77 -34.78 42.18
CA ARG A 357 -42.72 -35.60 42.79
C ARG A 357 -41.85 -34.74 43.73
N ARG A 358 -41.72 -35.28 44.94
CA ARG A 358 -41.09 -34.70 46.11
C ARG A 358 -39.64 -34.28 45.84
N LEU A 359 -39.31 -33.08 46.30
CA LEU A 359 -37.97 -32.65 46.66
C LEU A 359 -37.37 -33.63 47.69
N SER A 360 -36.36 -34.42 47.29
CA SER A 360 -35.36 -34.91 48.24
C SER A 360 -34.19 -33.94 48.24
N ARG A 361 -34.20 -33.10 49.26
CA ARG A 361 -33.09 -32.30 49.75
C ARG A 361 -31.85 -33.19 49.92
N ARG A 362 -30.79 -32.98 49.15
CA ARG A 362 -29.45 -33.49 49.50
C ARG A 362 -28.47 -32.33 49.60
N ARG A 363 -28.25 -31.98 50.86
CA ARG A 363 -27.14 -31.20 51.42
C ARG A 363 -25.87 -32.01 51.16
N SER A 364 -24.91 -31.46 50.43
CA SER A 364 -23.56 -32.01 50.30
C SER A 364 -22.66 -31.21 51.23
N THR A 365 -22.17 -31.92 52.23
CA THR A 365 -21.24 -31.52 53.28
C THR A 365 -19.81 -31.52 52.74
N VAL A 366 -19.02 -30.64 53.33
CA VAL A 366 -17.58 -30.50 53.15
C VAL A 366 -16.91 -31.37 54.21
N GLU A 367 -16.10 -32.34 53.80
CA GLU A 367 -15.14 -33.13 54.59
C GLU A 367 -13.98 -33.38 53.60
N SER A 368 -12.74 -32.90 53.74
CA SER A 368 -11.79 -32.88 54.87
C SER A 368 -11.46 -34.26 55.41
N SER A 369 -10.49 -34.95 54.79
CA SER A 369 -9.59 -35.86 55.49
C SER A 369 -8.25 -35.98 54.77
N GLU A 370 -7.21 -35.56 55.47
CA GLU A 370 -5.85 -36.10 55.36
C GLU A 370 -5.90 -37.61 55.67
N ASP A 371 -5.16 -38.43 54.93
CA ASP A 371 -4.73 -39.73 55.43
C ASP A 371 -3.39 -40.10 54.79
N GLU A 372 -2.45 -40.44 55.68
CA GLU A 372 -1.09 -40.87 55.39
C GLU A 372 -1.07 -42.38 55.09
N GLY A 373 -0.04 -42.86 54.37
CA GLY A 373 0.14 -44.30 54.27
C GLY A 373 1.15 -44.77 53.24
N GLU A 374 2.42 -44.57 53.58
CA GLU A 374 3.59 -45.44 53.38
C GLU A 374 3.84 -46.26 52.09
N ILE A 375 5.09 -46.06 51.68
CA ILE A 375 6.00 -46.81 50.81
C ILE A 375 6.11 -48.29 51.22
N ILE A 376 6.14 -49.20 50.23
CA ILE A 376 7.00 -50.40 50.24
C ILE A 376 7.67 -50.54 48.86
N GLU A 377 8.96 -50.81 48.91
CA GLU A 377 9.98 -50.91 47.86
C GLU A 377 10.20 -52.37 47.41
N ASP A 378 11.01 -52.52 46.36
CA ASP A 378 11.66 -53.73 45.81
C ASP A 378 10.84 -54.63 44.86
N GLY A 379 11.30 -55.00 43.66
CA GLY A 379 12.59 -54.76 43.00
C GLY A 379 12.66 -55.48 41.63
N GLU A 380 13.46 -54.88 40.73
CA GLU A 380 14.45 -55.48 39.81
C GLU A 380 13.99 -56.42 38.67
N ILE A 381 14.22 -56.01 37.40
CA ILE A 381 15.01 -56.75 36.38
C ILE A 381 15.68 -55.74 35.42
N ASP A 382 17.00 -55.86 35.29
CA ASP A 382 17.93 -55.19 34.37
C ASP A 382 17.80 -55.62 32.89
N GLU A 383 18.18 -54.75 31.94
CA GLU A 383 19.45 -54.91 31.18
C GLU A 383 19.64 -53.84 30.06
N ALA A 384 20.78 -53.16 30.20
CA ALA A 384 21.81 -52.86 29.19
C ALA A 384 21.52 -51.96 27.96
N GLY A 385 22.27 -50.86 27.89
CA GLY A 385 22.47 -50.08 26.66
C GLY A 385 23.23 -48.76 26.82
N ASN A 386 24.41 -48.82 27.43
CA ASN A 386 25.31 -47.70 27.72
C ASN A 386 25.77 -46.95 26.44
N LEU A 387 25.93 -45.61 26.53
CA LEU A 387 27.17 -44.88 26.18
C LEU A 387 27.04 -43.38 26.48
N THR A 388 27.83 -42.96 27.45
CA THR A 388 28.10 -41.60 27.92
C THR A 388 29.08 -40.86 27.01
N ASN A 389 29.00 -39.52 26.95
CA ASN A 389 30.02 -38.67 27.57
C ASN A 389 29.69 -37.17 27.46
N GLU A 390 29.63 -36.54 28.63
CA GLU A 390 29.87 -35.12 28.86
C GLU A 390 31.33 -34.75 28.57
N THR A 391 31.63 -33.46 28.38
CA THR A 391 32.45 -32.66 29.32
C THR A 391 32.87 -31.31 28.70
N ARG A 392 32.29 -30.24 29.25
CA ARG A 392 32.92 -29.04 29.88
C ARG A 392 33.94 -28.15 29.12
N GLN A 393 33.62 -26.86 29.23
CA GLN A 393 34.45 -25.65 29.13
C GLN A 393 35.76 -25.72 29.94
N GLN A 394 36.83 -25.04 29.47
CA GLN A 394 37.51 -23.98 30.21
C GLN A 394 38.60 -23.28 29.38
N ASP A 395 38.77 -22.01 29.72
CA ASP A 395 39.78 -21.04 29.28
C ASP A 395 41.23 -21.53 29.38
N THR A 396 42.12 -20.94 28.58
CA THR A 396 43.48 -20.60 29.02
C THR A 396 44.06 -19.46 28.18
N GLU A 397 44.70 -18.54 28.91
CA GLU A 397 45.38 -17.33 28.51
C GLU A 397 46.87 -17.61 28.24
N ALA A 398 47.51 -16.67 27.53
CA ALA A 398 48.94 -16.29 27.60
C ALA A 398 50.02 -16.99 26.74
N GLN A 399 50.66 -16.12 25.94
CA GLN A 399 52.10 -15.84 25.83
C GLN A 399 52.93 -16.25 24.59
N GLU A 400 53.40 -15.19 23.91
CA GLU A 400 54.73 -14.92 23.32
C GLU A 400 55.12 -15.51 21.93
N PRO A 401 56.12 -14.93 21.21
CA PRO A 401 56.99 -13.78 21.52
C PRO A 401 57.16 -12.71 20.41
N LYS A 402 57.84 -11.62 20.81
CA LYS A 402 58.53 -10.60 20.00
C LYS A 402 59.48 -11.21 18.95
N LEU A 403 59.59 -10.56 17.80
CA LEU A 403 60.83 -10.46 17.02
C LEU A 403 61.00 -9.03 16.48
N GLU A 404 62.06 -8.38 16.95
CA GLU A 404 62.66 -7.17 16.39
C GLU A 404 63.38 -7.48 15.08
N GLY A 405 63.41 -6.50 14.16
CA GLY A 405 64.70 -6.04 13.66
C GLY A 405 64.97 -6.12 12.15
N GLN A 406 65.15 -4.92 11.60
CA GLN A 406 66.10 -4.51 10.54
C GLN A 406 65.62 -4.59 9.08
N ASN A 407 65.33 -3.46 8.40
CA ASN A 407 66.22 -2.44 7.81
C ASN A 407 67.06 -2.96 6.63
N GLN A 408 66.73 -2.58 5.38
CA GLN A 408 67.55 -1.72 4.49
C GLN A 408 67.13 -1.77 2.99
N PRO A 409 67.57 -0.78 2.17
CA PRO A 409 66.80 -0.23 1.04
C PRO A 409 67.31 -0.67 -0.34
N GLY A 410 66.53 -0.32 -1.37
CA GLY A 410 66.88 -0.34 -2.79
C GLY A 410 65.85 0.43 -3.59
#